data_AF-A0A1J4NNH3-F1
#
_entry.id   AF-A0A1J4NNH3-F1
#
_cell.length_a   1.000
_cell.length_b   1.000
_cell.length_c   1.000
_cell.angle_alpha   90.00
_cell.angle_beta   90.00
_cell.angle_gamma   90.00
#
_symmetry.space_group_name_H-M   'P 1'
#
loop_
_entity.id
_entity.type
_entity.pdbx_description
1 polymer ?
#
loop_
_entity_poly.entity_id
_entity_poly.type
_entity_poly.pdbx_seq_one_letter_code
_entity_poly.pdbx_strand_id
1 'polypeptide(L)'
;MLNPLWIISLFLGLAEVTVGVAASQAHGWIQGMLAVFSVAFPSAVAVAFFRILLTRPFVLYAPKDYSDPPSIETYVAAISSSAGRSWENVETAVRTALTEVVVPRLPLEDRARPQALVEEAVRAARQDFQRRSVEIDLSGIEASIETKVLSFPVDSMTVSDLLDTIYVSIREYVDIESYGLEWVLRDAATGRIFTEVGRSWRRARRLDPNDARSLQEVGIDPGARLLAIRPTG
;
A
#
# COMPACT_ATOMS: atom_id res chain seq x y z
N MET A 1 7.36 20.39 33.53
CA MET A 1 6.45 19.53 32.74
C MET A 1 6.61 18.11 33.28
N LEU A 2 5.58 17.58 33.93
CA LEU A 2 5.62 16.22 34.50
C LEU A 2 5.65 15.22 33.35
N ASN A 3 6.80 14.57 33.18
CA ASN A 3 7.01 13.54 32.17
C ASN A 3 6.05 12.36 32.48
N PRO A 4 5.21 11.91 31.54
CA PRO A 4 4.29 10.79 31.73
C PRO A 4 4.98 9.51 32.26
N LEU A 5 6.26 9.34 31.95
CA LEU A 5 7.11 8.26 32.49
C LEU A 5 7.20 8.27 34.02
N TRP A 6 7.18 9.44 34.67
CA TRP A 6 7.31 9.53 36.13
C TRP A 6 6.04 9.06 36.84
N ILE A 7 4.87 9.30 36.25
CA ILE A 7 3.58 8.83 36.76
C ILE A 7 3.52 7.30 36.66
N ILE A 8 3.97 6.72 35.54
CA ILE A 8 4.00 5.26 35.35
C ILE A 8 4.95 4.60 36.35
N SER A 9 6.14 5.14 36.55
CA SER A 9 7.09 4.63 37.56
C SER A 9 6.54 4.72 38.98
N LEU A 10 5.79 5.79 39.30
CA LEU A 10 5.15 5.95 40.60
C LEU A 10 4.06 4.89 40.83
N PHE A 11 3.21 4.64 39.83
CA PHE A 11 2.17 3.61 39.92
C PHE A 11 2.75 2.20 39.97
N LEU A 12 3.81 1.93 39.22
CA LEU A 12 4.50 0.63 39.24
C LEU A 12 5.13 0.37 40.61
N GLY A 13 5.82 1.36 41.17
CA GLY A 13 6.39 1.26 42.51
C GLY A 13 5.32 1.08 43.60
N LEU A 14 4.19 1.80 43.50
CA LEU A 14 3.08 1.64 44.45
C LEU A 14 2.44 0.25 44.34
N ALA A 15 2.25 -0.28 43.13
CA ALA A 15 1.70 -1.60 42.90
C ALA A 15 2.62 -2.70 43.45
N GLU A 16 3.93 -2.58 43.22
CA GLU A 16 4.93 -3.52 43.73
C GLU A 16 4.97 -3.55 45.27
N VAL A 17 4.98 -2.38 45.91
CA VAL A 17 4.92 -2.28 47.38
C VAL A 17 3.62 -2.86 47.92
N THR A 18 2.48 -2.57 47.29
CA THR A 18 1.18 -3.10 47.74
C THR A 18 1.12 -4.62 47.64
N VAL A 19 1.62 -5.19 46.55
CA VAL A 19 1.71 -6.66 46.37
C VAL A 19 2.67 -7.27 47.38
N GLY A 20 3.83 -6.64 47.63
CA GLY A 20 4.80 -7.10 48.62
C GLY A 20 4.22 -7.11 50.05
N VAL A 21 3.47 -6.08 50.43
CA VAL A 21 2.81 -5.99 51.74
C VAL A 21 1.66 -7.00 51.87
N ALA A 22 0.85 -7.17 50.81
CA ALA A 22 -0.22 -8.17 50.81
C ALA A 22 0.34 -9.61 50.89
N ALA A 23 1.46 -9.87 50.22
CA ALA A 23 2.13 -11.17 50.25
C ALA A 23 2.79 -11.48 51.60
N SER A 24 3.31 -10.47 52.31
CA SER A 24 3.96 -10.66 53.61
C SER A 24 2.98 -10.90 54.77
N GLN A 25 1.75 -10.39 54.65
CA GLN A 25 0.69 -10.60 55.64
C GLN A 25 -0.19 -11.83 55.36
N ALA A 26 -0.10 -12.40 54.16
CA ALA A 26 -0.81 -13.62 53.81
C ALA A 26 -0.03 -14.85 54.30
N HIS A 27 -0.70 -15.74 55.02
CA HIS A 27 -0.12 -17.02 55.45
C HIS A 27 -0.90 -18.21 54.89
N GLY A 28 -0.18 -19.27 54.57
CA GLY A 28 -0.75 -20.52 54.09
C GLY A 28 -1.29 -20.43 52.66
N TRP A 29 -2.40 -21.12 52.40
CA TRP A 29 -3.00 -21.28 51.08
C TRP A 29 -3.37 -19.94 50.39
N ILE A 30 -3.72 -18.92 51.17
CA ILE A 30 -4.13 -17.60 50.69
C ILE A 30 -2.97 -16.87 50.00
N GLN A 31 -1.72 -17.05 50.49
CA GLN A 31 -0.53 -16.47 49.88
C GLN A 31 -0.27 -17.06 48.48
N GLY A 32 -0.49 -18.37 48.32
CA GLY A 32 -0.38 -19.05 47.03
C GLY A 32 -1.42 -18.54 46.03
N MET A 33 -2.68 -18.37 46.46
CA MET A 33 -3.73 -17.80 45.61
C MET A 33 -3.40 -16.38 45.15
N LEU A 34 -2.90 -15.53 46.06
CA LEU A 34 -2.52 -14.15 45.74
C LEU A 34 -1.34 -14.09 44.77
N ALA A 35 -0.33 -14.95 44.94
CA ALA A 35 0.80 -15.05 44.03
C ALA A 35 0.37 -15.51 42.62
N VAL A 36 -0.46 -16.55 42.54
CA VAL A 36 -0.99 -17.05 41.26
C VAL A 36 -1.85 -15.98 40.58
N PHE A 37 -2.74 -15.32 41.32
CA PHE A 37 -3.56 -14.23 40.79
C PHE A 37 -2.71 -13.06 40.27
N SER A 38 -1.70 -12.64 41.03
CA SER A 38 -0.84 -11.50 40.69
C SER A 38 0.01 -11.74 39.44
N VAL A 39 0.33 -12.99 39.11
CA VAL A 39 1.07 -13.34 37.88
C VAL A 39 0.10 -13.62 36.72
N ALA A 40 -0.98 -14.33 36.99
CA ALA A 40 -1.93 -14.75 35.96
C ALA A 40 -2.73 -13.56 35.40
N PHE A 41 -3.11 -12.60 36.23
CA PHE A 41 -3.93 -11.46 35.80
C PHE A 41 -3.21 -10.55 34.79
N PRO A 42 -1.98 -10.04 35.04
CA PRO A 42 -1.26 -9.23 34.06
C PRO A 42 -0.94 -10.02 32.79
N SER A 43 -0.59 -11.31 32.93
CA SER A 43 -0.31 -12.19 31.79
C SER A 43 -1.55 -12.40 30.91
N ALA A 44 -2.73 -12.61 31.50
CA ALA A 44 -3.98 -12.75 30.78
C ALA A 44 -4.38 -11.45 30.07
N VAL A 45 -4.21 -10.30 30.74
CA VAL A 45 -4.45 -8.98 30.13
C VAL A 45 -3.50 -8.74 28.95
N ALA A 46 -2.21 -9.04 29.10
CA ALA A 46 -1.24 -8.92 28.02
C ALA A 46 -1.58 -9.84 26.83
N VAL A 47 -1.90 -11.10 27.09
CA VAL A 47 -2.31 -12.06 26.04
C VAL A 47 -3.58 -11.59 25.34
N ALA A 48 -4.58 -11.12 26.08
CA ALA A 48 -5.80 -10.57 25.49
C ALA A 48 -5.51 -9.33 24.63
N PHE A 49 -4.64 -8.43 25.11
CA PHE A 49 -4.19 -7.25 24.37
C PHE A 49 -3.49 -7.64 23.06
N PHE A 50 -2.50 -8.54 23.08
CA PHE A 50 -1.82 -9.00 21.88
C PHE A 50 -2.74 -9.78 20.94
N ARG A 51 -3.70 -10.54 21.47
CA ARG A 51 -4.71 -11.24 20.66
C ARG A 51 -5.63 -10.25 19.93
N ILE A 52 -6.05 -9.17 20.60
CA ILE A 52 -6.80 -8.08 19.97
C ILE A 52 -5.95 -7.38 18.92
N LEU A 53 -4.67 -7.15 19.20
CA LEU A 53 -3.74 -6.54 18.25
C LEU A 53 -3.61 -7.38 16.96
N LEU A 54 -3.50 -8.70 17.11
CA LEU A 54 -3.38 -9.62 15.96
C LEU A 54 -4.69 -9.83 15.19
N THR A 55 -5.85 -9.70 15.82
CA THR A 55 -7.15 -9.95 15.17
C THR A 55 -7.88 -8.69 14.71
N ARG A 56 -7.63 -7.54 15.34
CA ARG A 56 -8.28 -6.26 15.04
C ARG A 56 -7.32 -5.07 15.25
N PRO A 57 -6.28 -4.94 14.41
CA PRO A 57 -5.33 -3.83 14.50
C PRO A 57 -5.99 -2.44 14.37
N PHE A 58 -7.15 -2.35 13.71
CA PHE A 58 -7.92 -1.12 13.50
C PHE A 58 -8.60 -0.51 14.75
N VAL A 59 -8.69 -1.24 15.88
CA VAL A 59 -9.43 -0.77 17.08
C VAL A 59 -8.54 -0.02 18.08
N LEU A 60 -7.22 -0.17 18.00
CA LEU A 60 -6.26 0.36 18.98
C LEU A 60 -5.52 1.64 18.52
N TYR A 61 -5.70 2.04 17.26
CA TYR A 61 -5.18 3.31 16.74
C TYR A 61 -6.35 4.23 16.41
N ALA A 62 -6.47 5.34 17.14
CA ALA A 62 -7.36 6.41 16.73
C ALA A 62 -6.80 7.04 15.43
N PRO A 63 -7.64 7.44 14.45
CA PRO A 63 -7.18 8.03 13.18
C PRO A 63 -6.18 9.19 13.32
N LYS A 64 -6.16 9.85 14.48
CA LYS A 64 -5.28 10.96 14.87
C LYS A 64 -3.85 10.56 15.26
N ASP A 65 -3.60 9.28 15.59
CA ASP A 65 -2.28 8.78 16.04
C ASP A 65 -1.47 8.15 14.89
N TYR A 66 -2.05 8.08 13.69
CA TYR A 66 -1.27 8.06 12.45
C TYR A 66 -0.73 9.47 12.26
N SER A 67 0.57 9.67 12.56
CA SER A 67 1.24 10.95 12.33
C SER A 67 1.03 11.37 10.88
N ASP A 68 0.28 12.47 10.72
CA ASP A 68 -0.39 12.90 9.49
C ASP A 68 -1.29 11.82 8.86
N PRO A 69 -2.63 11.97 8.88
CA PRO A 69 -3.37 11.45 7.75
C PRO A 69 -2.84 12.25 6.56
N PRO A 70 -2.08 11.67 5.60
CA PRO A 70 -2.09 12.28 4.29
C PRO A 70 -3.57 12.38 3.98
N SER A 71 -4.06 13.60 3.79
CA SER A 71 -5.45 13.80 3.40
C SER A 71 -5.71 12.86 2.23
N ILE A 72 -6.97 12.47 1.98
CA ILE A 72 -7.25 11.59 0.84
C ILE A 72 -6.56 12.18 -0.40
N GLU A 73 -6.47 13.51 -0.53
CA GLU A 73 -5.69 14.24 -1.52
C GLU A 73 -4.17 14.04 -1.46
N THR A 74 -3.51 13.92 -0.31
CA THR A 74 -2.07 13.65 -0.19
C THR A 74 -1.73 12.17 -0.41
N TYR A 75 -2.59 11.24 0.00
CA TYR A 75 -2.44 9.80 -0.30
C TYR A 75 -2.72 9.55 -1.78
N VAL A 76 -3.78 10.17 -2.30
CA VAL A 76 -4.08 10.25 -3.73
C VAL A 76 -2.96 10.95 -4.46
N ALA A 77 -2.40 12.05 -3.97
CA ALA A 77 -1.28 12.70 -4.63
C ALA A 77 -0.04 11.82 -4.59
N ALA A 78 0.25 11.07 -3.53
CA ALA A 78 1.35 10.12 -3.48
C ALA A 78 1.13 8.91 -4.42
N ILE A 79 -0.12 8.45 -4.58
CA ILE A 79 -0.47 7.33 -5.48
C ILE A 79 -0.61 7.78 -6.94
N SER A 80 -1.17 8.95 -7.22
CA SER A 80 -1.33 9.49 -8.57
C SER A 80 -0.02 10.12 -9.07
N SER A 81 0.75 10.75 -8.18
CA SER A 81 2.13 11.14 -8.48
C SER A 81 3.02 9.92 -8.67
N SER A 82 2.81 8.81 -7.93
CA SER A 82 3.57 7.58 -8.21
C SER A 82 3.05 6.87 -9.47
N ALA A 83 1.76 6.71 -9.73
CA ALA A 83 1.26 6.03 -10.93
C ALA A 83 1.75 6.65 -12.25
N GLY A 84 1.97 7.98 -12.29
CA GLY A 84 2.50 8.71 -13.45
C GLY A 84 4.00 9.04 -13.41
N ARG A 85 4.55 9.37 -12.24
CA ARG A 85 5.97 9.77 -12.06
C ARG A 85 6.84 8.71 -11.38
N SER A 86 6.31 7.52 -11.07
CA SER A 86 7.04 6.44 -10.40
C SER A 86 8.28 6.06 -11.19
N TRP A 87 8.25 6.01 -12.52
CA TRP A 87 9.46 5.66 -13.27
C TRP A 87 10.60 6.67 -13.08
N GLU A 88 10.34 7.97 -13.09
CA GLU A 88 11.38 8.99 -12.92
C GLU A 88 11.96 9.00 -11.49
N ASN A 89 11.09 8.81 -10.49
CA ASN A 89 11.48 8.69 -9.09
C ASN A 89 12.21 7.38 -8.79
N VAL A 90 11.75 6.26 -9.36
CA VAL A 90 12.38 4.93 -9.26
C VAL A 90 13.71 4.93 -10.00
N GLU A 91 13.79 5.55 -11.18
CA GLU A 91 15.05 5.73 -11.91
C GLU A 91 16.05 6.53 -11.07
N THR A 92 15.61 7.60 -10.43
CA THR A 92 16.45 8.40 -9.53
C THR A 92 16.93 7.57 -8.33
N ALA A 93 16.03 6.83 -7.68
CA ALA A 93 16.38 5.97 -6.55
C ALA A 93 17.34 4.84 -6.93
N VAL A 94 17.10 4.18 -8.07
CA VAL A 94 17.95 3.12 -8.63
C VAL A 94 19.31 3.69 -9.01
N ARG A 95 19.36 4.84 -9.67
CA ARG A 95 20.60 5.55 -10.03
C ARG A 95 21.43 5.89 -8.80
N THR A 96 20.81 6.43 -7.76
CA THR A 96 21.47 6.73 -6.48
C THR A 96 22.00 5.45 -5.83
N ALA A 97 21.18 4.40 -5.70
CA ALA A 97 21.59 3.13 -5.11
C ALA A 97 22.75 2.47 -5.87
N LEU A 98 22.72 2.47 -7.21
CA LEU A 98 23.80 1.94 -8.04
C LEU A 98 25.09 2.74 -7.84
N THR A 99 24.99 4.08 -7.78
CA THR A 99 26.15 4.96 -7.63
C THR A 99 26.78 4.85 -6.24
N GLU A 100 25.97 4.74 -5.19
CA GLU A 100 26.46 4.73 -3.80
C GLU A 100 26.87 3.33 -3.32
N VAL A 101 26.20 2.28 -3.78
CA VAL A 101 26.39 0.92 -3.25
C VAL A 101 27.18 0.04 -4.21
N VAL A 102 26.87 0.09 -5.51
CA VAL A 102 27.41 -0.87 -6.50
C VAL A 102 28.72 -0.37 -7.09
N VAL A 103 28.78 0.86 -7.58
CA VAL A 103 29.98 1.44 -8.23
C VAL A 103 31.24 1.34 -7.35
N PRO A 104 31.21 1.63 -6.04
CA PRO A 104 32.40 1.53 -5.19
C PRO A 104 32.92 0.09 -4.99
N ARG A 105 32.11 -0.92 -5.29
CA ARG A 105 32.44 -2.36 -5.13
C ARG A 105 32.92 -3.02 -6.41
N LEU A 106 32.89 -2.32 -7.55
CA LEU A 106 33.30 -2.88 -8.83
C LEU A 106 34.83 -3.05 -8.96
N PRO A 107 35.31 -3.91 -9.86
CA PRO A 107 36.71 -3.95 -10.27
C PRO A 107 37.19 -2.59 -10.82
N LEU A 108 38.50 -2.31 -10.75
CA LEU A 108 39.09 -1.03 -11.15
C LEU A 108 38.85 -0.69 -12.64
N GLU A 109 38.74 -1.72 -13.49
CA GLU A 109 38.48 -1.58 -14.93
C GLU A 109 37.07 -1.01 -15.20
N ASP A 110 36.05 -1.51 -14.51
CA ASP A 110 34.66 -1.05 -14.65
C ASP A 110 34.42 0.32 -13.98
N ARG A 111 35.19 0.65 -12.95
CA ARG A 111 35.18 1.99 -12.32
C ARG A 111 35.71 3.10 -13.22
N ALA A 112 36.35 2.78 -14.35
CA ALA A 112 36.81 3.78 -15.30
C ALA A 112 35.64 4.44 -16.06
N ARG A 113 34.45 3.81 -16.09
CA ARG A 113 33.24 4.33 -16.76
C ARG A 113 31.97 4.11 -15.93
N PRO A 114 31.89 4.67 -14.71
CA PRO A 114 30.80 4.40 -13.78
C PRO A 114 29.45 4.91 -14.31
N GLN A 115 29.45 6.03 -15.04
CA GLN A 115 28.23 6.60 -15.62
C GLN A 115 27.63 5.71 -16.71
N ALA A 116 28.45 5.16 -17.61
CA ALA A 116 27.99 4.30 -18.69
C ALA A 116 27.34 3.01 -18.15
N LEU A 117 27.93 2.43 -17.09
CA LEU A 117 27.40 1.23 -16.44
C LEU A 117 26.06 1.50 -15.72
N VAL A 118 25.97 2.63 -15.00
CA VAL A 118 24.72 3.03 -14.33
C VAL A 118 23.62 3.28 -15.36
N GLU A 119 23.93 3.94 -16.47
CA GLU A 119 22.97 4.16 -17.56
C GLU A 119 22.53 2.85 -18.23
N GLU A 120 23.45 1.90 -18.44
CA GLU A 120 23.12 0.58 -18.97
C GLU A 120 22.21 -0.20 -18.03
N ALA A 121 22.52 -0.22 -16.73
CA ALA A 121 21.71 -0.88 -15.71
C ALA A 121 20.30 -0.26 -15.59
N VAL A 122 20.22 1.07 -15.60
CA VAL A 122 18.93 1.80 -15.61
C VAL A 122 18.13 1.46 -16.87
N ARG A 123 18.79 1.42 -18.04
CA ARG A 123 18.15 1.06 -19.31
C ARG A 123 17.62 -0.38 -19.31
N ALA A 124 18.41 -1.32 -18.81
CA ALA A 124 18.00 -2.72 -18.67
C ALA A 124 16.80 -2.86 -17.72
N ALA A 125 16.84 -2.19 -16.56
CA ALA A 125 15.73 -2.16 -15.61
C ALA A 125 14.46 -1.55 -16.23
N ARG A 126 14.60 -0.49 -17.05
CA ARG A 126 13.48 0.13 -17.76
C ARG A 126 12.81 -0.81 -18.75
N GLN A 127 13.62 -1.47 -19.58
CA GLN A 127 13.11 -2.41 -20.57
C GLN A 127 12.40 -3.58 -19.91
N ASP A 128 12.94 -4.06 -18.80
CA ASP A 128 12.35 -5.14 -18.03
C ASP A 128 11.03 -4.72 -17.35
N PHE A 129 10.97 -3.50 -16.79
CA PHE A 129 9.72 -2.93 -16.27
C PHE A 129 8.66 -2.78 -17.36
N GLN A 130 9.03 -2.20 -18.52
CA GLN A 130 8.13 -2.00 -19.67
C GLN A 130 7.56 -3.33 -20.20
N ARG A 131 8.36 -4.40 -20.18
CA ARG A 131 7.91 -5.74 -20.60
C ARG A 131 6.88 -6.35 -19.65
N ARG A 132 6.85 -5.90 -18.40
CA ARG A 132 5.99 -6.43 -17.34
C ARG A 132 4.88 -5.46 -16.94
N SER A 133 4.74 -4.36 -17.67
CA SER A 133 3.75 -3.33 -17.39
C SER A 133 2.68 -3.24 -18.47
N VAL A 134 1.51 -2.76 -18.08
CA VAL A 134 0.45 -2.30 -18.99
C VAL A 134 0.47 -0.77 -19.05
N GLU A 135 0.33 -0.21 -20.24
CA GLU A 135 0.18 1.24 -20.44
C GLU A 135 -1.30 1.61 -20.54
N ILE A 136 -1.72 2.64 -19.80
CA ILE A 136 -3.09 3.17 -19.81
C ILE A 136 -3.05 4.61 -20.32
N ASP A 137 -3.68 4.84 -21.47
CA ASP A 137 -3.82 6.16 -22.07
C ASP A 137 -5.16 6.79 -21.63
N LEU A 138 -5.08 7.90 -20.91
CA LEU A 138 -6.21 8.65 -20.36
C LEU A 138 -6.74 9.74 -21.31
N SER A 139 -6.05 9.98 -22.45
CA SER A 139 -6.44 11.05 -23.37
C SER A 139 -7.84 10.89 -23.97
N GLY A 140 -8.40 9.68 -23.93
CA GLY A 140 -9.76 9.38 -24.36
C GLY A 140 -10.86 9.79 -23.37
N ILE A 141 -10.51 10.19 -22.15
CA ILE A 141 -11.45 10.73 -21.15
C ILE A 141 -11.59 12.24 -21.31
N GLU A 142 -10.46 12.96 -21.25
CA GLU A 142 -10.41 14.41 -21.40
C GLU A 142 -9.03 14.83 -21.93
N ALA A 143 -9.01 15.79 -22.85
CA ALA A 143 -7.78 16.19 -23.54
C ALA A 143 -6.81 17.00 -22.65
N SER A 144 -7.33 17.63 -21.60
CA SER A 144 -6.63 18.51 -20.67
C SER A 144 -5.92 17.78 -19.52
N ILE A 145 -6.07 16.45 -19.40
CA ILE A 145 -5.40 15.65 -18.38
C ILE A 145 -3.87 15.81 -18.52
N GLU A 146 -3.21 16.23 -17.43
CA GLU A 146 -1.78 16.52 -17.38
C GLU A 146 -0.95 15.24 -17.61
N THR A 147 -1.29 14.16 -16.91
CA THR A 147 -0.64 12.85 -17.07
C THR A 147 -1.48 11.95 -17.97
N LYS A 148 -1.20 11.98 -19.27
CA LYS A 148 -1.99 11.24 -20.27
C LYS A 148 -1.73 9.75 -20.29
N VAL A 149 -0.55 9.29 -19.87
CA VAL A 149 -0.18 7.86 -19.92
C VAL A 149 0.30 7.42 -18.56
N LEU A 150 -0.31 6.36 -18.04
CA LEU A 150 0.07 5.69 -16.81
C LEU A 150 0.64 4.31 -17.14
N SER A 151 1.58 3.82 -16.33
CA SER A 151 2.22 2.51 -16.54
C SER A 151 2.18 1.71 -15.25
N PHE A 152 1.59 0.51 -15.31
CA PHE A 152 1.35 -0.32 -14.13
C PHE A 152 1.96 -1.71 -14.28
N PRO A 153 2.67 -2.25 -13.26
CA PRO A 153 3.13 -3.62 -13.27
C PRO A 153 1.94 -4.60 -13.23
N VAL A 154 1.89 -5.53 -14.18
CA VAL A 154 0.76 -6.46 -14.34
C VAL A 154 0.69 -7.50 -13.23
N ASP A 155 1.85 -7.97 -12.76
CA ASP A 155 1.94 -9.12 -11.84
C ASP A 155 1.58 -8.80 -10.39
N SER A 156 1.54 -7.51 -10.01
CA SER A 156 1.37 -7.08 -8.62
C SER A 156 0.06 -6.37 -8.34
N MET A 157 -0.87 -6.33 -9.31
CA MET A 157 -2.12 -5.58 -9.19
C MET A 157 -3.34 -6.44 -9.52
N THR A 158 -4.41 -6.22 -8.78
CA THR A 158 -5.74 -6.73 -9.12
C THR A 158 -6.47 -5.78 -10.07
N VAL A 159 -7.56 -6.26 -10.65
CA VAL A 159 -8.48 -5.41 -11.43
C VAL A 159 -8.97 -4.23 -10.61
N SER A 160 -9.38 -4.43 -9.35
CA SER A 160 -9.79 -3.34 -8.47
C SER A 160 -8.68 -2.30 -8.27
N ASP A 161 -7.45 -2.74 -7.98
CA ASP A 161 -6.34 -1.81 -7.74
C ASP A 161 -6.07 -0.95 -8.97
N LEU A 162 -6.10 -1.56 -10.17
CA LEU A 162 -5.92 -0.84 -11.42
C LEU A 162 -7.03 0.20 -11.63
N LEU A 163 -8.29 -0.22 -11.53
CA LEU A 163 -9.44 0.66 -11.79
C LEU A 163 -9.54 1.79 -10.77
N ASP A 164 -9.24 1.52 -9.50
CA ASP A 164 -9.24 2.52 -8.44
C ASP A 164 -8.11 3.54 -8.65
N THR A 165 -6.94 3.08 -9.07
CA THR A 165 -5.82 3.98 -9.39
C THR A 165 -6.11 4.85 -10.60
N ILE A 166 -6.70 4.28 -11.66
CA ILE A 166 -7.12 5.06 -12.83
C ILE A 166 -8.21 6.07 -12.43
N TYR A 167 -9.23 5.64 -11.70
CA TYR A 167 -10.30 6.51 -11.21
C TYR A 167 -9.73 7.72 -10.46
N VAL A 168 -8.77 7.50 -9.57
CA VAL A 168 -8.11 8.59 -8.84
C VAL A 168 -7.51 9.65 -9.78
N SER A 169 -6.93 9.23 -10.91
CA SER A 169 -6.37 10.13 -11.92
C SER A 169 -7.42 10.85 -12.77
N ILE A 170 -8.65 10.34 -12.85
CA ILE A 170 -9.72 10.90 -13.69
C ILE A 170 -10.95 11.38 -12.89
N ARG A 171 -10.89 11.36 -11.55
CA ARG A 171 -12.01 11.63 -10.64
C ARG A 171 -12.69 13.00 -10.81
N GLU A 172 -12.01 13.95 -11.45
CA GLU A 172 -12.58 15.27 -11.75
C GLU A 172 -13.48 15.25 -12.99
N TYR A 173 -13.44 14.17 -13.77
CA TYR A 173 -14.10 14.04 -15.08
C TYR A 173 -15.14 12.91 -15.14
N VAL A 174 -15.20 12.05 -14.13
CA VAL A 174 -16.12 10.91 -14.04
C VAL A 174 -16.63 10.74 -12.61
N ASP A 175 -17.84 10.21 -12.48
CA ASP A 175 -18.46 9.95 -11.18
C ASP A 175 -17.80 8.76 -10.45
N ILE A 176 -17.99 8.71 -9.14
CA ILE A 176 -17.50 7.61 -8.30
C ILE A 176 -18.14 6.28 -8.72
N GLU A 177 -17.32 5.22 -8.80
CA GLU A 177 -17.76 3.87 -9.20
C GLU A 177 -18.45 3.79 -10.58
N SER A 178 -18.19 4.75 -11.47
CA SER A 178 -18.82 4.84 -12.80
C SER A 178 -18.20 3.94 -13.89
N TYR A 179 -17.24 3.08 -13.54
CA TYR A 179 -16.64 2.16 -14.50
C TYR A 179 -17.69 1.22 -15.10
N GLY A 180 -17.68 1.10 -16.43
CA GLY A 180 -18.69 0.36 -17.19
C GLY A 180 -19.93 1.18 -17.54
N LEU A 181 -20.05 2.41 -17.03
CA LEU A 181 -21.14 3.34 -17.31
C LEU A 181 -20.62 4.61 -18.00
N GLU A 182 -19.73 5.35 -17.36
CA GLU A 182 -19.20 6.61 -17.90
C GLU A 182 -17.84 6.46 -18.58
N TRP A 183 -17.09 5.43 -18.20
CA TRP A 183 -15.80 5.13 -18.79
C TRP A 183 -15.51 3.62 -18.79
N VAL A 184 -14.74 3.19 -19.77
CA VAL A 184 -14.32 1.80 -19.97
C VAL A 184 -12.88 1.74 -20.45
N LEU A 185 -12.24 0.60 -20.24
CA LEU A 185 -10.95 0.30 -20.87
C LEU A 185 -11.18 -0.39 -22.21
N ARG A 186 -10.48 0.10 -23.23
CA ARG A 186 -10.44 -0.52 -24.56
C ARG A 186 -9.00 -0.85 -24.92
N ASP A 187 -8.76 -2.10 -25.29
CA ASP A 187 -7.47 -2.51 -25.85
C ASP A 187 -7.20 -1.76 -27.16
N ALA A 188 -6.04 -1.10 -27.27
CA ALA A 188 -5.66 -0.34 -28.45
C ALA A 188 -5.35 -1.23 -29.67
N ALA A 189 -4.87 -2.45 -29.45
CA ALA A 189 -4.49 -3.38 -30.51
C ALA A 189 -5.70 -4.20 -31.01
N THR A 190 -6.49 -4.74 -30.08
CA THR A 190 -7.62 -5.62 -30.44
C THR A 190 -8.96 -4.90 -30.54
N GLY A 191 -9.07 -3.69 -29.99
CA GLY A 191 -10.33 -2.97 -29.86
C GLY A 191 -11.29 -3.56 -28.82
N ARG A 192 -10.90 -4.62 -28.10
CA ARG A 192 -11.71 -5.27 -27.07
C ARG A 192 -12.02 -4.27 -25.95
N ILE A 193 -13.31 -4.16 -25.59
CA ILE A 193 -13.75 -3.36 -24.44
C ILE A 193 -13.89 -4.29 -23.23
N PHE A 194 -13.27 -3.91 -22.12
CA PHE A 194 -13.34 -4.65 -20.86
C PHE A 194 -14.58 -4.24 -20.08
N THR A 195 -15.75 -4.81 -20.43
CA THR A 195 -17.00 -4.62 -19.68
C THR A 195 -17.20 -5.67 -18.59
N GLU A 196 -16.40 -6.74 -18.61
CA GLU A 196 -16.54 -7.89 -17.71
C GLU A 196 -15.67 -7.84 -16.45
N VAL A 197 -15.41 -6.62 -15.97
CA VAL A 197 -14.47 -6.34 -14.90
C VAL A 197 -14.98 -5.21 -14.00
N GLY A 198 -14.50 -5.17 -12.76
CA GLY A 198 -14.77 -4.08 -11.81
C GLY A 198 -16.10 -4.19 -11.05
N ARG A 199 -16.33 -3.22 -10.16
CA ARG A 199 -17.41 -3.24 -9.16
C ARG A 199 -18.80 -3.41 -9.78
N SER A 200 -19.10 -2.67 -10.84
CA SER A 200 -20.42 -2.70 -11.51
C SER A 200 -20.77 -4.09 -12.04
N TRP A 201 -19.82 -4.74 -12.73
CA TRP A 201 -20.00 -6.09 -13.27
C TRP A 201 -20.13 -7.15 -12.16
N ARG A 202 -19.32 -7.05 -11.10
CA ARG A 202 -19.36 -7.95 -9.94
C ARG A 202 -20.70 -7.87 -9.22
N ARG A 203 -21.21 -6.65 -8.96
CA ARG A 203 -22.52 -6.42 -8.32
C ARG A 203 -23.68 -6.98 -9.13
N ALA A 204 -23.66 -6.80 -10.47
CA ALA A 204 -24.68 -7.38 -11.35
C ALA A 204 -24.78 -8.91 -11.24
N ARG A 205 -23.68 -9.58 -10.87
CA ARG A 205 -23.59 -11.03 -10.64
C ARG A 205 -23.75 -11.45 -9.19
N ARG A 206 -24.09 -10.52 -8.29
CA ARG A 206 -24.19 -10.74 -6.82
C ARG A 206 -22.90 -11.31 -6.22
N LEU A 207 -21.74 -10.90 -6.75
CA LEU A 207 -20.43 -11.24 -6.24
C LEU A 207 -19.89 -10.13 -5.33
N ASP A 208 -18.80 -10.39 -4.59
CA ASP A 208 -18.10 -9.38 -3.78
C ASP A 208 -17.70 -8.19 -4.69
N PRO A 209 -18.00 -6.92 -4.32
CA PRO A 209 -17.69 -5.78 -5.18
C PRO A 209 -16.21 -5.65 -5.54
N ASN A 210 -15.31 -6.13 -4.67
CA ASN A 210 -13.88 -6.14 -4.93
C ASN A 210 -13.55 -7.22 -5.97
N ASP A 211 -13.05 -6.80 -7.13
CA ASP A 211 -12.57 -7.67 -8.20
C ASP A 211 -11.09 -8.01 -7.98
N ALA A 212 -10.85 -9.00 -7.11
CA ALA A 212 -9.51 -9.45 -6.72
C ALA A 212 -8.81 -10.32 -7.79
N ARG A 213 -9.40 -10.47 -8.98
CA ARG A 213 -8.77 -11.20 -10.10
C ARG A 213 -7.52 -10.46 -10.55
N SER A 214 -6.53 -11.21 -11.03
CA SER A 214 -5.34 -10.61 -11.65
C SER A 214 -5.69 -9.99 -13.01
N LEU A 215 -4.86 -9.08 -13.49
CA LEU A 215 -5.02 -8.48 -14.82
C LEU A 215 -4.96 -9.54 -15.94
N GLN A 216 -4.06 -10.52 -15.81
CA GLN A 216 -3.92 -11.61 -16.78
C GLN A 216 -5.17 -12.51 -16.82
N GLU A 217 -5.80 -12.78 -15.67
CA GLU A 217 -7.04 -13.57 -15.60
C GLU A 217 -8.20 -12.96 -16.40
N VAL A 218 -8.21 -11.63 -16.56
CA VAL A 218 -9.22 -10.92 -17.36
C VAL A 218 -8.77 -10.65 -18.80
N GLY A 219 -7.56 -11.08 -19.15
CA GLY A 219 -6.94 -10.93 -20.47
C GLY A 219 -6.34 -9.55 -20.72
N ILE A 220 -5.80 -8.93 -19.67
CA ILE A 220 -4.90 -7.77 -19.76
C ILE A 220 -3.48 -8.29 -19.57
N ASP A 221 -2.78 -8.47 -20.67
CA ASP A 221 -1.43 -9.04 -20.70
C ASP A 221 -0.34 -7.97 -20.52
N PRO A 222 0.86 -8.37 -20.03
CA PRO A 222 2.02 -7.50 -20.03
C PRO A 222 2.34 -6.93 -21.42
N GLY A 223 2.69 -5.64 -21.47
CA GLY A 223 2.93 -4.91 -22.72
C GLY A 223 1.66 -4.45 -23.44
N ALA A 224 0.46 -4.77 -22.94
CA ALA A 224 -0.77 -4.24 -23.50
C ALA A 224 -0.84 -2.71 -23.36
N ARG A 225 -1.43 -2.06 -24.36
CA ARG A 225 -1.78 -0.64 -24.31
C ARG A 225 -3.30 -0.51 -24.29
N LEU A 226 -3.84 0.05 -23.22
CA LEU A 226 -5.26 0.27 -23.04
C LEU A 226 -5.58 1.76 -23.14
N LEU A 227 -6.75 2.06 -23.67
CA LEU A 227 -7.31 3.39 -23.77
C LEU A 227 -8.45 3.50 -22.76
N ALA A 228 -8.37 4.43 -21.83
CA ALA A 228 -9.52 4.85 -21.04
C ALA A 228 -10.37 5.80 -21.89
N ILE A 229 -11.60 5.38 -22.19
CA ILE A 229 -12.51 6.12 -23.06
C ILE A 229 -13.88 6.24 -22.43
N ARG A 230 -14.61 7.30 -22.76
CA ARG A 230 -16.06 7.35 -22.51
C ARG A 230 -16.78 6.42 -23.49
N PRO A 231 -17.70 5.54 -23.04
CA PRO A 231 -18.49 4.73 -23.96
C PRO A 231 -19.31 5.67 -24.83
N THR A 232 -19.21 5.54 -26.13
CA THR A 232 -20.18 6.16 -27.04
C THR A 232 -21.54 5.51 -26.78
N GLY A 233 -22.51 6.30 -26.32
CA GLY A 233 -23.91 5.88 -26.21
C GLY A 233 -24.54 5.58 -27.57
#